data_AF-A0A925NZ56-F1
#
_entry.id   AF-A0A925NZ56-F1
#
_cell.length_a   1.000
_cell.length_b   1.000
_cell.length_c   1.000
_cell.angle_alpha   90.00
_cell.angle_beta   90.00
_cell.angle_gamma   90.00
#
_symmetry.space_group_name_H-M   'P 1'
#
loop_
_entity.id
_entity.type
_entity.pdbx_description
1 polymer ?
#
loop_
_entity_poly.entity_id
_entity_poly.type
_entity_poly.pdbx_seq_one_letter_code
_entity_poly.pdbx_strand_id
1 'polypeptide(L)'
;MKQITRLLLISTLMGSLACTKEAPKNKSLDLADLDTLVSPAADFDQYANGGWKKRFPIPDEKSRFGSFDLLADTGEVQVRTLISEIAGKNQEAG
;
A
#
# COMPACT_ATOMS: atom_id res chain seq x y z
N MET A 1 25.03 -51.19 -2.64
CA MET A 1 24.08 -50.93 -1.54
C MET A 1 24.21 -49.56 -0.85
N LYS A 2 25.28 -48.77 -1.07
CA LYS A 2 25.40 -47.41 -0.50
C LYS A 2 24.89 -46.27 -1.41
N GLN A 3 24.66 -46.55 -2.70
CA GLN A 3 24.20 -45.55 -3.69
C GLN A 3 22.67 -45.49 -3.82
N ILE A 4 21.95 -46.53 -3.40
CA ILE A 4 20.47 -46.58 -3.45
C ILE A 4 19.86 -45.78 -2.29
N THR A 5 20.55 -45.69 -1.15
CA THR A 5 20.11 -44.91 0.02
C THR A 5 20.13 -43.39 -0.22
N ARG A 6 20.93 -42.90 -1.18
CA ARG A 6 21.00 -41.46 -1.52
C ARG A 6 19.85 -40.99 -2.41
N LEU A 7 19.21 -41.91 -3.13
CA LEU A 7 18.12 -41.58 -4.05
C LEU A 7 16.75 -41.48 -3.36
N LEU A 8 16.63 -41.98 -2.12
CA LEU A 8 15.40 -41.96 -1.32
C LEU A 8 15.27 -40.76 -0.37
N LEU A 9 16.23 -39.84 -0.35
CA LEU A 9 16.19 -38.64 0.51
C LEU A 9 15.76 -37.35 -0.21
N ILE A 10 15.43 -37.42 -1.50
CA ILE A 10 15.09 -36.24 -2.33
C ILE A 10 13.58 -36.20 -2.67
N SER A 11 12.77 -37.12 -2.15
CA SER A 11 11.31 -37.12 -2.39
C SER A 11 10.46 -36.38 -1.34
N THR A 12 11.08 -35.67 -0.39
CA THR A 12 10.39 -34.82 0.61
C THR A 12 10.69 -33.34 0.41
N LEU A 13 10.59 -32.87 -0.82
CA LEU A 13 10.47 -31.43 -1.10
C LEU A 13 9.34 -31.15 -2.10
N MET A 14 8.22 -31.84 -1.93
CA MET A 14 6.95 -31.53 -2.59
C MET A 14 5.99 -31.04 -1.50
N GLY A 15 5.68 -29.73 -1.50
CA GLY A 15 4.50 -29.23 -0.79
C GLY A 15 4.69 -28.06 0.18
N SER A 16 5.18 -26.91 -0.29
CA SER A 16 4.86 -25.61 0.32
C SER A 16 5.28 -24.42 -0.56
N LEU A 17 4.78 -24.35 -1.80
CA LEU A 17 4.65 -23.08 -2.53
C LEU A 17 3.18 -22.77 -2.84
N ALA A 18 2.28 -23.16 -1.93
CA ALA A 18 0.93 -22.64 -1.93
C ALA A 18 0.99 -21.16 -1.54
N CYS A 19 1.07 -20.31 -2.57
CA CYS A 19 0.65 -18.92 -2.62
C CYS A 19 0.48 -18.24 -1.24
N THR A 20 1.58 -17.78 -0.66
CA THR A 20 1.49 -16.61 0.23
C THR A 20 1.22 -15.40 -0.66
N LYS A 21 -0.04 -15.20 -1.04
CA LYS A 21 -0.50 -13.84 -1.31
C LYS A 21 -0.35 -13.11 0.01
N GLU A 22 0.79 -12.42 0.20
CA GLU A 22 0.88 -11.44 1.28
C GLU A 22 -0.29 -10.50 1.07
N ALA A 23 -1.22 -10.48 2.04
CA ALA A 23 -2.25 -9.47 2.05
C ALA A 23 -1.53 -8.11 1.96
N PRO A 24 -1.99 -7.18 1.11
CA PRO A 24 -1.39 -5.86 1.09
C PRO A 24 -1.39 -5.37 2.53
N LYS A 25 -0.20 -5.06 3.06
CA LYS A 25 -0.07 -4.36 4.34
C LYS A 25 -0.70 -2.99 4.13
N ASN A 26 -2.02 -2.93 4.20
CA ASN A 26 -2.75 -1.73 4.50
C ASN A 26 -2.28 -1.37 5.90
N LYS A 27 -1.21 -0.58 5.99
CA LYS A 27 -0.79 -0.01 7.25
C LYS A 27 -1.97 0.86 7.68
N SER A 28 -2.81 0.36 8.59
CA SER A 28 -3.88 1.15 9.19
C SER A 28 -3.36 2.44 9.82
N LEU A 29 -2.05 2.46 10.15
CA LEU A 29 -1.28 3.63 10.54
C LEU A 29 0.10 3.54 9.90
N ASP A 30 0.54 4.60 9.20
CA ASP A 30 1.94 4.72 8.81
C ASP A 30 2.74 5.43 9.89
N LEU A 31 3.68 4.73 10.52
CA LEU A 31 4.50 5.32 11.60
C LEU A 31 5.35 6.50 11.12
N ALA A 32 5.56 6.64 9.81
CA ALA A 32 6.19 7.82 9.23
C ALA A 32 5.33 9.09 9.37
N ASP A 33 4.03 8.99 9.63
CA ASP A 33 3.14 10.14 9.85
C ASP A 33 3.40 10.83 11.19
N LEU A 34 3.97 10.11 12.16
CA LEU A 34 4.28 10.62 13.49
C LEU A 34 5.53 11.52 13.48
N ASP A 35 5.53 12.54 14.34
CA ASP A 35 6.73 13.31 14.73
C ASP A 35 7.11 12.99 16.17
N THR A 36 7.87 11.90 16.34
CA THR A 36 8.24 11.36 17.67
C THR A 36 9.23 12.23 18.45
N LEU A 37 9.73 13.31 17.84
CA LEU A 37 10.56 14.31 18.52
C LEU A 37 9.71 15.26 19.38
N VAL A 38 8.40 15.32 19.14
CA VAL A 38 7.48 16.16 19.89
C VAL A 38 6.78 15.32 20.96
N SER A 39 6.76 15.81 22.20
CA SER A 39 6.00 15.15 23.25
C SER A 39 4.49 15.22 22.94
N PRO A 40 3.76 14.10 22.96
CA PRO A 40 2.30 14.10 22.73
C PRO A 40 1.52 14.88 23.79
N ALA A 41 2.09 15.08 24.99
CA ALA A 41 1.48 15.90 26.03
C ALA A 41 1.67 17.40 25.80
N ALA A 42 2.68 17.79 25.00
CA ALA A 42 2.95 19.18 24.67
C ALA A 42 2.15 19.62 23.43
N ASP A 43 2.15 18.79 22.38
CA ASP A 43 1.37 19.02 21.17
C ASP A 43 1.02 17.68 20.51
N PHE A 44 -0.20 17.22 20.75
CA PHE A 44 -0.67 15.94 20.21
C PHE A 44 -0.86 15.98 18.70
N ASP A 45 -1.27 17.11 18.13
CA ASP A 45 -1.43 17.24 16.67
C ASP A 45 -0.08 17.13 15.96
N GLN A 46 0.93 17.84 16.46
CA GLN A 46 2.26 17.74 15.88
C GLN A 46 2.87 16.35 16.08
N TYR A 47 2.70 15.72 17.25
CA TYR A 47 3.16 14.34 17.45
C TYR A 47 2.48 13.35 16.49
N ALA A 48 1.15 13.43 16.34
CA ALA A 48 0.38 12.47 15.55
C ALA A 48 0.50 12.71 14.04
N ASN A 49 0.56 13.98 13.60
CA ASN A 49 0.43 14.37 12.19
C ASN A 49 1.67 15.09 11.65
N GLY A 50 2.70 15.34 12.46
CA GLY A 50 3.82 16.18 12.07
C GLY A 50 4.66 15.60 10.93
N GLY A 51 4.85 14.29 10.90
CA GLY A 51 5.47 13.58 9.77
C GLY A 51 4.61 13.64 8.51
N TRP A 52 3.28 13.53 8.65
CA TRP A 52 2.33 13.66 7.53
C TRP A 52 2.36 15.06 6.93
N LYS A 53 2.22 16.11 7.75
CA LYS A 53 2.25 17.53 7.35
C LYS A 53 3.53 17.90 6.59
N LYS A 54 4.67 17.29 6.96
CA LYS A 54 5.96 17.47 6.26
C LYS A 54 5.99 16.84 4.87
N ARG A 55 5.33 15.70 4.66
CA ARG A 55 5.30 14.98 3.36
C ARG A 55 4.21 15.48 2.43
N PHE A 56 3.11 15.97 2.98
CA PHE A 56 1.94 16.44 2.25
C PHE A 56 1.68 17.93 2.55
N PRO A 57 2.53 18.84 2.06
CA PRO A 57 2.27 20.27 2.19
C PRO A 57 0.96 20.63 1.48
N ILE A 58 0.28 21.67 1.98
CA ILE A 58 -0.94 22.19 1.34
C ILE A 58 -0.54 22.76 -0.03
N PRO A 59 -1.11 22.25 -1.14
CA PRO A 59 -0.86 22.81 -2.47
C PRO A 59 -1.38 24.24 -2.58
N ASP A 60 -0.74 25.08 -3.40
CA ASP A 60 -1.08 26.51 -3.55
C ASP A 60 -2.54 26.74 -4.00
N GLU A 61 -3.12 25.77 -4.71
CA GLU A 61 -4.48 25.81 -5.21
C GLU A 61 -5.56 25.37 -4.19
N LYS A 62 -5.17 24.89 -3.00
CA LYS A 62 -6.09 24.41 -1.97
C LYS A 62 -5.96 25.25 -0.68
N SER A 63 -7.08 25.61 -0.05
CA SER A 63 -7.06 26.28 1.26
C SER A 63 -6.81 25.33 2.43
N ARG A 64 -6.95 24.01 2.20
CA ARG A 64 -6.66 22.94 3.16
C ARG A 64 -6.27 21.67 2.41
N PHE A 65 -5.47 20.84 3.05
CA PHE A 65 -5.15 19.51 2.53
C PHE A 65 -4.97 18.52 3.68
N GLY A 66 -5.68 17.40 3.60
CA GLY A 66 -5.72 16.34 4.59
C GLY A 66 -5.81 14.95 3.94
N SER A 67 -5.84 13.92 4.79
CA SER A 67 -5.96 12.52 4.34
C SER A 67 -7.22 12.26 3.50
N PHE A 68 -8.34 12.92 3.81
CA PHE A 68 -9.57 12.82 3.02
C PHE A 68 -9.47 13.48 1.66
N ASP A 69 -8.73 14.59 1.55
CA ASP A 69 -8.50 15.25 0.26
C ASP A 69 -7.60 14.36 -0.62
N LEU A 70 -6.55 13.77 -0.04
CA LEU A 70 -5.71 12.78 -0.71
C LEU A 70 -6.52 11.55 -1.18
N LEU A 71 -7.45 11.06 -0.34
CA LEU A 71 -8.33 9.95 -0.69
C LEU A 71 -9.25 10.31 -1.87
N ALA A 72 -9.83 11.51 -1.85
CA ALA A 72 -10.68 12.00 -2.92
C ALA A 72 -9.91 12.15 -4.25
N ASP A 73 -8.74 12.80 -4.21
CA ASP A 73 -7.87 12.98 -5.37
C ASP A 73 -7.44 11.60 -5.96
N THR A 74 -7.10 10.65 -5.09
CA THR A 74 -6.76 9.27 -5.50
C THR A 74 -7.96 8.58 -6.15
N GLY A 75 -9.15 8.72 -5.56
CA GLY A 75 -10.38 8.14 -6.11
C GLY A 75 -10.74 8.69 -7.48
N GLU A 76 -10.59 10.00 -7.69
CA GLU A 76 -10.80 10.64 -8.99
C GLU A 76 -9.86 10.06 -10.06
N VAL A 77 -8.57 9.93 -9.74
CA VAL A 77 -7.57 9.32 -10.64
C VAL A 77 -7.94 7.89 -10.99
N GLN A 78 -8.36 7.08 -10.01
CA GLN A 78 -8.77 5.69 -10.25
C GLN A 78 -9.99 5.61 -11.17
N VAL A 79 -11.04 6.39 -10.92
CA VAL A 79 -12.25 6.42 -11.77
C VAL A 79 -11.91 6.85 -13.18
N ARG A 80 -11.12 7.91 -13.35
CA ARG A 80 -10.66 8.38 -14.65
C ARG A 80 -9.84 7.32 -15.39
N THR A 81 -8.97 6.60 -14.68
CA THR A 81 -8.18 5.50 -15.23
C THR A 81 -9.08 4.39 -15.75
N LEU A 82 -10.04 3.94 -14.94
CA LEU A 82 -11.02 2.93 -15.32
C LEU A 82 -11.81 3.31 -16.58
N ILE A 83 -12.31 4.56 -16.64
CA ILE A 83 -13.01 5.06 -17.83
C ILE A 83 -12.11 5.03 -19.07
N SER A 84 -10.86 5.49 -18.93
CA SER A 84 -9.90 5.53 -20.03
C SER A 84 -9.55 4.13 -20.54
N GLU A 85 -9.37 3.17 -19.63
CA GLU A 85 -9.10 1.77 -19.97
C GLU A 85 -10.27 1.09 -20.67
N ILE A 86 -11.51 1.38 -20.25
CA ILE A 86 -12.71 0.83 -20.90
C ILE A 86 -12.90 1.46 -22.28
N ALA A 87 -12.76 2.78 -22.41
CA ALA A 87 -12.90 3.49 -23.68
C ALA A 87 -11.81 3.09 -24.70
N GLY A 88 -10.60 2.76 -24.24
CA GLY A 88 -9.51 2.29 -25.09
C GLY A 88 -9.62 0.82 -25.52
N LYS A 89 -10.52 0.04 -24.93
CA LYS A 89 -10.78 -1.34 -25.33
C LYS A 89 -11.86 -1.37 -26.42
N ASN A 90 -11.50 -1.84 -27.62
CA ASN A 90 -12.50 -2.23 -28.61
C ASN A 90 -13.34 -3.36 -28.02
N GLN A 91 -14.61 -3.09 -27.76
CA GLN A 91 -15.54 -4.13 -27.33
C GLN A 91 -15.89 -4.98 -28.55
N GLU A 92 -15.63 -6.28 -28.49
CA GLU A 92 -16.17 -7.22 -29.47
C GLU A 92 -17.70 -7.15 -29.38
N ALA A 93 -18.35 -6.85 -30.51
CA ALA A 93 -19.80 -6.87 -30.59
C ALA A 93 -20.28 -8.30 -30.30
N GLY A 94 -21.18 -8.43 -29.32
CA GLY A 94 -21.86 -9.68 -29.01
C GLY A 94 -22.82 -10.13 -30.09
#